data_AF-A0A7X1WGY6-F1
#
_entry.id   AF-A0A7X1WGY6-F1
#
_cell.length_a   1.000
_cell.length_b   1.000
_cell.length_c   1.000
_cell.angle_alpha   90.00
_cell.angle_beta   90.00
_cell.angle_gamma   90.00
#
_symmetry.space_group_name_H-M   'P 1'
#
loop_
_entity.id
_entity.type
_entity.pdbx_description
1 polymer ?
#
loop_
_entity_poly.entity_id
_entity_poly.type
_entity_poly.pdbx_seq_one_letter_code
_entity_poly.pdbx_strand_id
1 'polypeptide(L)' 'MSNVIPFDPLSSIVRDDQPPHIDPYSFALLVGVFNDLTAFRDGEPNRERAAQLRKTATKLNAVLARFEPPKGAA' A
#
# COMPACT_ATOMS: atom_id res chain seq x y z
N MET A 1 16.39 -17.35 -4.41
CA MET A 1 15.04 -17.54 -4.98
C MET A 1 14.08 -16.86 -4.03
N SER A 2 13.45 -15.76 -4.46
CA SER A 2 12.54 -14.98 -3.59
C SER A 2 11.26 -15.79 -3.39
N ASN A 3 10.85 -16.01 -2.14
CA ASN A 3 9.56 -16.62 -1.81
C ASN A 3 8.46 -15.62 -2.19
N VAL A 4 7.95 -15.74 -3.41
CA VAL A 4 6.78 -14.98 -3.85
C VAL A 4 5.57 -15.63 -3.16
N ILE A 5 5.01 -14.93 -2.17
CA ILE A 5 3.77 -15.38 -1.53
C ILE A 5 2.61 -15.15 -2.50
N PRO A 6 1.76 -16.15 -2.76
CA PRO A 6 0.59 -15.98 -3.62
C PRO A 6 -0.35 -14.94 -3.00
N PHE A 7 -0.57 -13.84 -3.72
CA PHE A 7 -1.62 -12.88 -3.43
C PHE A 7 -2.95 -13.45 -3.96
N ASP A 8 -3.77 -13.99 -3.06
CA ASP A 8 -5.14 -14.39 -3.39
C ASP A 8 -6.13 -13.34 -2.84
N PRO A 9 -6.59 -12.39 -3.69
CA PRO A 9 -7.51 -11.34 -3.30
C PRO A 9 -8.92 -11.85 -2.97
N LEU A 10 -9.25 -13.10 -3.33
CA LEU A 10 -10.55 -13.72 -3.04
C LEU A 10 -10.53 -14.51 -1.73
N SER A 11 -9.36 -14.97 -1.29
CA SER A 11 -9.27 -15.81 -0.10
C SER A 11 -9.59 -15.06 1.19
N SER A 12 -9.31 -13.75 1.28
CA SER A 12 -9.37 -12.99 2.54
C SER A 12 -8.62 -13.66 3.70
N ILE A 13 -7.75 -14.66 3.41
CA ILE A 13 -7.01 -15.42 4.41
C ILE A 13 -5.84 -14.54 4.84
N VAL A 14 -6.09 -13.68 5.83
CA VAL A 14 -5.03 -13.12 6.65
C VAL A 14 -4.49 -14.28 7.47
N ARG A 15 -3.27 -14.72 7.14
CA ARG A 15 -2.53 -15.67 7.96
C ARG A 15 -2.00 -14.92 9.17
N ASP A 16 -2.73 -14.96 10.28
CA ASP A 16 -2.37 -14.28 11.54
C ASP A 16 -1.02 -14.78 12.11
N ASP A 17 -0.53 -15.92 11.65
CA ASP A 17 0.74 -16.53 12.04
C ASP A 17 1.97 -15.99 11.29
N GLN A 18 1.78 -15.15 10.25
CA GLN A 18 2.89 -14.57 9.50
C GLN A 18 2.73 -13.05 9.31
N PRO A 19 3.80 -12.26 9.49
CA PRO A 19 3.75 -10.86 9.16
C PRO A 19 3.43 -10.70 7.66
N PRO A 20 2.68 -9.65 7.26
CA PRO A 20 2.41 -9.39 5.86
C PRO A 20 3.72 -9.24 5.09
N HIS A 21 3.86 -10.01 4.01
CA HIS A 21 5.05 -9.96 3.17
C HIS A 21 4.68 -9.46 1.77
N ILE A 22 5.56 -8.63 1.23
CA ILE A 22 5.56 -8.14 -0.14
C ILE A 22 7.01 -8.16 -0.62
N ASP A 23 7.24 -8.52 -1.88
CA ASP A 23 8.59 -8.45 -2.41
C ASP A 23 9.04 -6.98 -2.56
N PRO A 24 10.35 -6.69 -2.45
CA PRO A 24 10.85 -5.31 -2.49
C PRO A 24 10.48 -4.54 -3.76
N TYR A 25 10.38 -5.22 -4.90
CA TYR A 25 10.05 -4.58 -6.17
C TYR A 25 8.58 -4.17 -6.21
N SER A 26 7.66 -5.06 -5.83
CA SER A 26 6.23 -4.73 -5.72
C SER A 26 5.97 -3.65 -4.66
N PHE A 27 6.70 -3.66 -3.54
CA PHE A 27 6.61 -2.60 -2.54
C PHE A 27 7.04 -1.25 -3.12
N ALA A 28 8.17 -1.20 -3.82
CA ALA A 28 8.64 0.02 -4.48
C ALA A 28 7.63 0.56 -5.51
N LEU A 29 6.99 -0.32 -6.29
CA LEU A 29 5.92 0.07 -7.21
C LEU A 29 4.72 0.68 -6.49
N LEU A 30 4.27 0.07 -5.38
CA LEU A 30 3.15 0.60 -4.60
C LEU A 30 3.47 1.95 -3.95
N VAL A 31 4.71 2.15 -3.49
CA VAL A 31 5.18 3.45 -2.98
C VAL A 31 5.19 4.49 -4.11
N GLY A 32 5.64 4.12 -5.32
CA GLY A 32 5.59 4.98 -6.50
C GLY A 32 4.16 5.43 -6.82
N VAL A 33 3.23 4.48 -6.93
CA VAL A 33 1.80 4.76 -7.16
C VAL A 33 1.21 5.65 -6.05
N PHE A 34 1.59 5.43 -4.80
CA PHE A 34 1.15 6.28 -3.69
C PHE A 34 1.64 7.73 -3.82
N ASN A 35 2.89 7.92 -4.23
CA ASN A 35 3.46 9.24 -4.47
C ASN A 35 2.76 9.95 -5.63
N ASP A 36 2.55 9.26 -6.75
CA ASP A 36 1.84 9.80 -7.92
C ASP A 36 0.41 10.19 -7.57
N LEU A 37 -0.30 9.34 -6.82
CA LEU A 37 -1.66 9.62 -6.35
C LEU A 37 -1.71 10.84 -5.42
N THR A 38 -0.69 11.01 -4.58
CA THR A 38 -0.56 12.15 -3.67
C THR A 38 -0.32 13.44 -4.45
N ALA A 39 0.59 13.41 -5.43
CA ALA A 39 0.84 14.56 -6.32
C ALA A 39 -0.41 14.92 -7.13
N PHE A 40 -1.12 13.92 -7.67
CA PHE A 40 -2.36 14.13 -8.42
C PHE A 40 -3.47 14.74 -7.55
N ARG A 41 -3.61 14.28 -6.30
CA ARG A 41 -4.53 14.86 -5.32
C ARG A 41 -4.20 16.34 -5.05
N ASP A 42 -2.92 16.65 -4.86
CA ASP A 42 -2.49 18.00 -4.47
C ASP A 42 -2.64 19.01 -5.62
N GLY A 43 -2.57 18.53 -6.87
CA GLY A 43 -2.83 19.32 -8.07
C GLY A 43 -4.30 19.38 -8.52
N GLU A 44 -5.23 18.66 -7.88
CA GLU A 44 -6.62 18.56 -8.33
C GLU A 44 -7.44 19.81 -7.94
N PRO A 45 -7.92 20.62 -8.90
CA PRO A 45 -8.68 21.83 -8.62
C PRO A 45 -10.11 21.54 -8.11
N ASN A 46 -10.68 20.38 -8.44
CA ASN A 46 -12.01 20.00 -7.98
C ASN A 46 -11.94 19.40 -6.56
N ARG A 47 -12.52 20.11 -5.58
CA ARG A 47 -12.51 19.69 -4.17
C ARG A 47 -13.14 18.32 -3.91
N GLU A 48 -14.20 17.95 -4.62
CA GLU A 48 -14.85 16.66 -4.44
C GLU A 48 -13.97 15.52 -4.94
N ARG A 49 -13.32 15.72 -6.10
CA ARG A 49 -12.34 14.78 -6.64
C ARG A 49 -11.11 14.68 -5.74
N ALA A 50 -10.58 15.79 -5.26
CA ALA A 50 -9.48 15.80 -4.30
C ALA A 50 -9.83 15.03 -3.02
N ALA A 51 -11.06 15.14 -2.53
CA ALA A 51 -11.55 14.38 -1.37
C ALA A 51 -11.64 12.87 -1.66
N GLN A 52 -12.06 12.47 -2.85
CA GLN A 52 -12.06 11.06 -3.27
C GLN A 52 -10.63 10.51 -3.38
N LEU A 53 -9.72 11.26 -4.02
CA LEU A 53 -8.30 10.90 -4.12
C LEU A 53 -7.65 10.78 -2.73
N ARG A 54 -7.99 11.66 -1.79
CA ARG A 54 -7.54 11.57 -0.39
C ARG A 54 -7.98 10.27 0.28
N LYS A 55 -9.23 9.83 0.06
CA LYS A 55 -9.71 8.55 0.60
C LYS A 55 -8.92 7.38 0.03
N THR A 56 -8.65 7.39 -1.28
CA THR A 56 -7.85 6.35 -1.95
C THR A 56 -6.41 6.34 -1.42
N ALA A 57 -5.75 7.49 -1.31
CA ALA A 57 -4.41 7.61 -0.76
C ALA A 57 -4.34 7.12 0.69
N THR A 58 -5.36 7.43 1.50
CA THR A 58 -5.44 6.96 2.90
C THR A 58 -5.52 5.43 2.98
N LYS A 59 -6.33 4.80 2.12
CA LYS A 59 -6.42 3.34 2.05
C LYS A 59 -5.12 2.70 1.60
N LEU A 60 -4.46 3.27 0.59
CA LEU A 60 -3.16 2.78 0.11
C LEU A 60 -2.06 2.92 1.18
N ASN A 61 -2.03 4.04 1.90
CA ASN A 61 -1.12 4.22 3.03
C ASN A 61 -1.34 3.16 4.13
N ALA A 62 -2.60 2.85 4.45
CA ALA A 62 -2.92 1.79 5.41
C ALA A 62 -2.47 0.40 4.93
N VAL A 63 -2.51 0.14 3.62
CA VAL A 63 -1.97 -1.10 3.03
C VAL A 63 -0.45 -1.14 3.12
N LEU A 64 0.24 -0.04 2.77
CA LEU A 64 1.70 0.05 2.86
C LEU A 64 2.22 -0.15 4.30
N ALA A 65 1.54 0.45 5.28
CA ALA A 65 1.89 0.32 6.70
C ALA A 65 1.85 -1.13 7.21
N ARG A 66 1.13 -2.04 6.55
CA ARG A 66 1.12 -3.48 6.91
C ARG A 66 2.42 -4.19 6.55
N PHE A 67 3.19 -3.64 5.62
CA PHE A 67 4.43 -4.21 5.11
C PHE A 67 5.68 -3.51 5.66
N GLU A 68 5.51 -2.44 6.43
CA GLU A 68 6.65 -1.82 7.13
C GLU A 68 7.21 -2.79 8.16
N PRO A 69 8.55 -2.90 8.29
CA PRO A 69 9.14 -3.72 9.34
C PRO A 69 8.64 -3.22 10.71
N PRO A 70 8.32 -4.13 11.65
CA PRO A 70 7.85 -3.73 12.98
C PRO A 70 8.86 -2.77 13.61
N LYS A 71 8.37 -1.67 14.17
CA LYS A 71 9.21 -0.65 14.81
C LYS A 71 10.10 -1.33 15.85
N GLY A 72 11.41 -1.31 15.63
CA GLY A 72 12.41 -1.94 16.51
C GLY A 72 13.09 -3.20 15.96
N ALA A 73 12.76 -3.65 14.75
CA ALA A 73 13.57 -4.65 14.05
C ALA A 73 14.78 -3.97 13.39
N ALA A 74 15.86 -3.80 14.16
CA ALA A 74 17.20 -3.50 13.67
C ALA A 74 18.09 -4.74 13.89
#